data_AF-A0A7X5L5Y6-F1
#
_entry.id   AF-A0A7X5L5Y6-F1
#
_cell.length_a   1.000
_cell.length_b   1.000
_cell.length_c   1.000
_cell.angle_alpha   90.00
_cell.angle_beta   90.00
_cell.angle_gamma   90.00
#
_symmetry.space_group_name_H-M   'P 1'
#
loop_
_entity.id
_entity.type
_entity.pdbx_description
1 polymer ?
#
loop_
_entity_poly.entity_id
_entity_poly.type
_entity_poly.pdbx_seq_one_letter_code
_entity_poly.pdbx_strand_id
1 'polypeptide(L)'
;MKKFDAAYEFLKEMYSDDYFPDFLVDKIKAELENVIAFLETGVTDVEQIQEKFDAMTIAVNDLQEEFEENDSEIETVARDSIAADVIEILNWFDIDIDVEDALGERDW
;
A
#
# COMPACT_ATOMS: atom_id res chain seq x y z
N MET A 1 -7.00 -3.09 20.68
CA MET A 1 -6.31 -2.59 19.49
C MET A 1 -7.31 -1.84 18.64
N LYS A 2 -6.92 -0.70 18.05
CA LYS A 2 -7.79 0.06 17.14
C LYS A 2 -8.01 -0.78 15.87
N LYS A 3 -9.25 -0.81 15.37
CA LYS A 3 -9.56 -1.41 14.06
C LYS A 3 -9.43 -0.33 12.99
N PHE A 4 -8.99 -0.68 11.79
CA PHE A 4 -8.96 0.26 10.68
C PHE A 4 -10.37 0.65 10.23
N ASP A 5 -10.51 1.81 9.61
CA ASP A 5 -11.82 2.28 9.13
C ASP A 5 -12.32 1.39 7.99
N ALA A 6 -13.39 0.64 8.24
CA ALA A 6 -14.02 -0.21 7.24
C ALA A 6 -14.71 0.56 6.11
N ALA A 7 -14.90 1.88 6.27
CA ALA A 7 -15.46 2.75 5.23
C ALA A 7 -14.37 3.45 4.40
N TYR A 8 -13.09 3.24 4.69
CA TYR A 8 -12.00 3.86 3.95
C TYR A 8 -11.94 3.34 2.51
N GLU A 9 -11.87 4.27 1.55
CA GLU A 9 -11.79 3.98 0.11
C GLU A 9 -10.31 3.96 -0.32
N PHE A 10 -9.69 2.78 -0.34
CA PHE A 10 -8.33 2.59 -0.83
C PHE A 10 -8.20 2.84 -2.33
N LEU A 11 -7.01 3.30 -2.74
CA LEU A 11 -6.54 3.41 -4.12
C LEU A 11 -7.53 4.14 -5.03
N LYS A 12 -8.20 5.16 -4.46
CA LYS A 12 -9.35 5.82 -5.08
C LYS A 12 -9.04 6.38 -6.47
N GLU A 13 -7.86 6.95 -6.65
CA GLU A 13 -7.45 7.51 -7.93
C GLU A 13 -7.22 6.40 -8.97
N MET A 14 -6.61 5.28 -8.56
CA MET A 14 -6.41 4.12 -9.44
C MET A 14 -7.75 3.49 -9.86
N TYR A 15 -8.67 3.23 -8.93
CA TYR A 15 -9.99 2.67 -9.27
C TYR A 15 -10.89 3.61 -10.09
N SER A 16 -10.57 4.90 -10.15
CA SER A 16 -11.34 5.89 -10.90
C SER A 16 -10.81 6.11 -12.32
N ASP A 17 -9.68 5.49 -12.67
CA ASP A 17 -9.01 5.64 -13.95
C ASP A 17 -8.91 4.28 -14.66
N ASP A 18 -9.58 4.18 -15.81
CA ASP A 18 -9.63 2.97 -16.65
C ASP A 18 -8.23 2.53 -17.16
N TYR A 19 -7.20 3.38 -17.00
CA TYR A 19 -5.81 2.99 -17.24
C TYR A 19 -5.36 1.86 -16.32
N PHE A 20 -5.81 1.83 -15.06
CA PHE A 20 -5.41 0.80 -14.10
C PHE A 20 -6.43 -0.34 -14.06
N PRO A 21 -6.07 -1.57 -14.44
CA PRO A 21 -7.01 -2.68 -14.39
C PRO A 21 -7.41 -3.02 -12.94
N ASP A 22 -8.70 -2.99 -12.63
CA ASP A 22 -9.24 -3.23 -11.27
C ASP A 22 -8.63 -4.46 -10.59
N PHE A 23 -8.45 -5.56 -11.33
CA PHE A 23 -7.92 -6.81 -10.77
C PHE A 23 -6.44 -6.73 -10.34
N LEU A 24 -5.68 -5.77 -10.86
CA LEU A 24 -4.30 -5.47 -10.42
C LEU A 24 -4.31 -4.48 -9.26
N VAL A 25 -5.18 -3.47 -9.32
CA VAL A 25 -5.40 -2.54 -8.19
C VAL A 25 -5.84 -3.32 -6.93
N ASP A 26 -6.68 -4.34 -7.10
CA ASP A 26 -7.10 -5.25 -6.03
C ASP A 26 -5.93 -5.97 -5.36
N LYS A 27 -4.84 -6.28 -6.09
CA LYS A 27 -3.66 -6.93 -5.52
C LYS A 27 -2.87 -5.98 -4.64
N ILE A 28 -2.68 -4.73 -5.07
CA ILE A 28 -2.04 -3.68 -4.26
C ILE A 28 -2.87 -3.45 -2.99
N LYS A 29 -4.19 -3.34 -3.14
CA LYS A 29 -5.11 -3.20 -2.01
C LYS A 29 -4.99 -4.36 -1.02
N ALA A 30 -4.90 -5.60 -1.50
CA ALA A 30 -4.72 -6.76 -0.64
C ALA A 30 -3.44 -6.67 0.20
N GLU A 31 -2.36 -6.11 -0.34
CA GLU A 31 -1.13 -5.91 0.42
C GLU A 31 -1.26 -4.79 1.47
N LEU A 32 -1.97 -3.69 1.18
CA LEU A 32 -2.32 -2.69 2.19
C LEU A 32 -3.18 -3.28 3.31
N GLU A 33 -4.17 -4.09 2.97
CA GLU A 33 -5.02 -4.81 3.94
C GLU A 33 -4.20 -5.81 4.77
N ASN A 34 -3.18 -6.46 4.18
CA ASN A 34 -2.26 -7.34 4.90
C ASN A 34 -1.41 -6.58 5.93
N VAL A 35 -0.96 -5.35 5.62
CA VAL A 35 -0.28 -4.47 6.59
C VAL A 35 -1.25 -4.13 7.73
N ILE A 36 -2.46 -3.70 7.41
CA ILE A 36 -3.47 -3.36 8.41
C ILE A 36 -3.77 -4.54 9.33
N ALA A 37 -4.01 -5.73 8.77
CA ALA A 37 -4.28 -6.93 9.55
C ALA A 37 -3.15 -7.25 10.54
N PHE A 38 -1.90 -7.00 10.12
CA PHE A 38 -0.72 -7.13 10.98
C PHE A 38 -0.70 -6.09 12.10
N LEU A 39 -0.94 -4.82 11.79
CA LEU A 39 -1.02 -3.73 12.78
C LEU A 39 -2.15 -3.96 13.80
N GLU A 40 -3.29 -4.49 13.36
CA GLU A 40 -4.43 -4.84 14.21
C GLU A 40 -4.15 -5.97 15.22
N THR A 41 -3.06 -6.74 15.05
CA THR A 41 -2.60 -7.70 16.06
C THR A 41 -2.08 -7.00 17.32
N GLY A 42 -1.67 -5.74 17.18
CA GLY A 42 -1.11 -4.94 18.25
C GLY A 42 0.38 -4.98 18.41
N VAL A 43 1.10 -5.34 17.34
CA VAL A 43 2.52 -5.10 17.23
C VAL A 43 2.84 -3.61 17.47
N THR A 44 3.89 -3.35 18.23
CA THR A 44 4.40 -2.00 18.51
C THR A 44 5.89 -1.88 18.23
N ASP A 45 6.50 -2.97 17.77
CA ASP A 45 7.91 -3.04 17.44
C ASP A 45 8.12 -2.39 16.07
N VAL A 46 8.88 -1.29 16.03
CA VAL A 46 9.06 -0.47 14.83
C VAL A 46 9.81 -1.24 13.75
N GLU A 47 10.78 -2.09 14.12
CA GLU A 47 11.53 -2.90 13.14
C GLU A 47 10.59 -3.91 12.45
N GLN A 48 9.74 -4.60 13.20
CA GLN A 48 8.76 -5.53 12.62
C GLN A 48 7.70 -4.82 11.77
N ILE A 49 7.32 -3.59 12.15
CA ILE A 49 6.39 -2.77 11.35
C ILE A 49 7.05 -2.35 10.04
N GLN A 50 8.30 -1.88 10.08
CA GLN A 50 9.07 -1.54 8.88
C GLN A 50 9.23 -2.76 7.96
N GLU A 51 9.65 -3.91 8.50
CA GLU A 51 9.75 -5.16 7.72
C GLU A 51 8.43 -5.55 7.04
N LYS A 52 7.29 -5.22 7.67
CA LYS A 52 5.97 -5.49 7.07
C LYS A 52 5.65 -4.54 5.92
N PHE A 53 6.04 -3.26 6.02
CA PHE A 53 5.92 -2.29 4.93
C PHE A 53 6.90 -2.59 3.79
N ASP A 54 8.12 -3.02 4.10
CA ASP A 54 9.11 -3.48 3.11
C ASP A 54 8.55 -4.66 2.30
N ALA A 55 7.99 -5.66 2.99
CA ALA A 55 7.38 -6.82 2.33
C ALA A 55 6.19 -6.44 1.44
N MET A 56 5.35 -5.49 1.86
CA MET A 56 4.26 -4.96 1.03
C MET A 56 4.82 -4.25 -0.21
N THR A 57 5.81 -3.39 -0.03
CA THR A 57 6.41 -2.61 -1.13
C THR A 57 7.07 -3.52 -2.16
N ILE A 58 7.83 -4.53 -1.73
CA ILE A 58 8.43 -5.53 -2.62
C ILE A 58 7.35 -6.32 -3.37
N ALA A 59 6.26 -6.70 -2.72
CA ALA A 59 5.15 -7.39 -3.38
C ALA A 59 4.48 -6.51 -4.45
N VAL A 60 4.43 -5.18 -4.25
CA VAL A 60 3.95 -4.23 -5.27
C VAL A 60 4.96 -4.11 -6.43
N ASN A 61 6.27 -4.08 -6.15
CA ASN A 61 7.30 -4.07 -7.20
C ASN A 61 7.14 -5.28 -8.14
N ASP A 62 6.83 -6.47 -7.59
CA ASP A 62 6.61 -7.70 -8.35
C ASP A 62 5.38 -7.64 -9.28
N LEU A 63 4.47 -6.65 -9.12
CA LEU A 63 3.31 -6.45 -9.99
C LEU A 63 3.62 -5.65 -11.25
N GLN A 64 4.76 -4.95 -11.33
CA GLN A 64 5.07 -4.05 -12.46
C GLN A 64 4.99 -4.75 -13.82
N GLU A 65 5.60 -5.94 -13.95
CA GLU A 65 5.56 -6.71 -15.20
C GLU A 65 4.12 -7.07 -15.60
N GLU A 66 3.26 -7.43 -14.63
CA GLU A 66 1.86 -7.75 -14.90
C GLU A 66 1.03 -6.51 -15.28
N PHE A 67 1.34 -5.34 -14.72
CA PHE A 67 0.77 -4.08 -15.18
C PHE A 67 1.16 -3.80 -16.64
N GLU A 68 2.45 -3.96 -16.99
CA GLU A 68 2.94 -3.76 -18.37
C GLU A 68 2.27 -4.73 -19.36
N GLU A 69 2.10 -6.01 -18.99
CA GLU A 69 1.40 -7.02 -19.79
C GLU A 69 -0.08 -6.67 -20.06
N ASN A 70 -0.66 -5.77 -19.26
CA ASN A 70 -2.03 -5.29 -19.36
C ASN A 70 -2.13 -3.85 -19.87
N ASP A 71 -1.11 -3.35 -20.59
CA ASP A 71 -1.04 -2.00 -21.15
C ASP A 71 -1.19 -0.88 -20.07
N SER A 72 -0.70 -1.14 -18.85
CA SER A 72 -0.72 -0.24 -17.70
C SER A 72 0.66 -0.17 -17.03
N GLU A 73 0.84 0.72 -16.05
CA GLU A 73 2.10 0.86 -15.30
C GLU A 73 1.84 1.39 -13.88
N ILE A 74 2.74 1.13 -12.94
CA ILE A 74 2.76 1.81 -11.63
C ILE A 74 3.41 3.20 -11.80
N GLU A 75 2.72 4.07 -12.53
CA GLU A 75 3.17 5.44 -12.78
C GLU A 75 2.74 6.41 -11.66
N THR A 76 3.12 7.67 -11.75
CA THR A 76 2.83 8.77 -10.80
C THR A 76 1.48 8.70 -10.07
N VAL A 77 0.33 8.51 -10.75
CA VAL A 77 -0.97 8.43 -10.07
C VAL A 77 -1.06 7.20 -9.16
N ALA A 78 -0.56 6.05 -9.61
CA ALA A 78 -0.45 4.87 -8.76
C ALA A 78 0.47 5.14 -7.55
N ARG A 79 1.63 5.78 -7.77
CA ARG A 79 2.59 6.12 -6.71
C ARG A 79 1.96 7.00 -5.64
N ASP A 80 1.32 8.08 -6.06
CA ASP A 80 0.69 9.06 -5.19
C ASP A 80 -0.50 8.43 -4.43
N SER A 81 -1.28 7.60 -5.12
CA SER A 81 -2.42 6.90 -4.50
C SER A 81 -1.98 5.87 -3.45
N ILE A 82 -0.92 5.11 -3.70
CA ILE A 82 -0.36 4.16 -2.72
C ILE A 82 0.22 4.92 -1.52
N ALA A 83 1.00 5.97 -1.77
CA ALA A 83 1.59 6.78 -0.71
C ALA A 83 0.54 7.43 0.19
N ALA A 84 -0.55 7.94 -0.40
CA ALA A 84 -1.67 8.51 0.36
C ALA A 84 -2.31 7.49 1.32
N ASP A 85 -2.51 6.25 0.86
CA ASP A 85 -3.07 5.19 1.70
C ASP A 85 -2.10 4.75 2.79
N VAL A 86 -0.80 4.64 2.49
CA VAL A 86 0.23 4.34 3.51
C VAL A 86 0.29 5.44 4.57
N ILE A 87 0.22 6.71 4.18
CA ILE A 87 0.16 7.85 5.11
C ILE A 87 -1.06 7.73 6.03
N GLU A 88 -2.24 7.41 5.48
CA GLU A 88 -3.43 7.23 6.31
C GLU A 88 -3.28 6.06 7.29
N ILE A 89 -2.71 4.94 6.85
CA ILE A 89 -2.44 3.78 7.73
C ILE A 89 -1.50 4.18 8.87
N LEU A 90 -0.38 4.83 8.58
CA LEU A 90 0.59 5.29 9.59
C LEU A 90 -0.07 6.25 10.60
N ASN A 91 -0.81 7.24 10.10
CA ASN A 91 -1.56 8.19 10.93
C ASN A 91 -2.63 7.50 11.77
N TRP A 92 -3.35 6.52 11.21
CA TRP A 92 -4.44 5.84 11.90
C TRP A 92 -3.94 5.03 13.10
N PHE A 93 -2.78 4.39 12.96
CA PHE A 93 -2.19 3.57 14.01
C PHE A 93 -1.17 4.32 14.89
N ASP A 94 -1.04 5.64 14.71
CA ASP A 94 -0.08 6.49 15.44
C ASP A 94 1.37 5.98 15.32
N ILE A 95 1.77 5.56 14.12
CA ILE A 95 3.11 5.01 13.82
C ILE A 95 4.04 6.15 13.37
N ASP A 96 5.13 6.34 14.09
CA ASP A 96 6.16 7.34 13.80
C ASP A 96 7.22 6.80 12.83
N ILE A 97 6.79 6.50 11.61
CA ILE A 97 7.64 6.13 10.46
C ILE A 97 7.33 7.12 9.33
N ASP A 98 8.36 7.63 8.66
CA ASP A 98 8.16 8.48 7.49
C ASP A 98 7.66 7.64 6.30
N VAL A 99 6.75 8.18 5.49
CA VAL A 99 6.23 7.45 4.32
C VAL A 99 7.34 7.06 3.33
N GLU A 100 8.39 7.88 3.21
CA GLU A 100 9.54 7.60 2.37
C GLU A 100 10.32 6.37 2.87
N ASP A 101 10.40 6.20 4.19
CA ASP A 101 11.02 5.03 4.82
C ASP A 101 10.11 3.80 4.70
N ALA A 102 8.80 3.95 4.96
CA ALA A 102 7.83 2.85 4.81
C ALA A 102 7.77 2.31 3.36
N LEU A 103 7.95 3.17 2.37
CA LEU A 103 8.03 2.81 0.95
C LEU A 103 9.48 2.75 0.45
N GLY A 104 10.45 2.49 1.33
CA GLY A 104 11.88 2.57 1.04
C GLY A 104 12.36 1.54 0.00
N GLU A 105 11.68 0.40 -0.09
CA GLU A 105 12.00 -0.68 -1.04
C GLU A 105 11.38 -0.48 -2.43
N ARG A 106 10.67 0.62 -2.69
CA ARG A 106 9.99 0.82 -3.98
C ARG A 106 10.99 0.98 -5.12
N ASP A 107 10.72 0.34 -6.24
CA ASP A 107 11.47 0.52 -7.50
C ASP A 107 10.63 1.20 -8.60
N TRP A 108 9.36 1.44 -8.30
CA TRP A 108 8.37 1.98 -9.22
C TRP A 108 8.22 3.49 -9.21
#